data_AF-A0A5K0WYG8-F1
#
_entry.id   AF-A0A5K0WYG8-F1
#
_cell.length_a   1.000
_cell.length_b   1.000
_cell.length_c   1.000
_cell.angle_alpha   90.00
_cell.angle_beta   90.00
_cell.angle_gamma   90.00
#
_symmetry.space_group_name_H-M   'P 1'
#
loop_
_entity.id
_entity.type
_entity.pdbx_description
1 polymer ?
#
loop_
_entity_poly.entity_id
_entity_poly.type
_entity_poly.pdbx_seq_one_letter_code
_entity_poly.pdbx_strand_id
1 'polypeptide(L)' 'KRFIYWWGVEPRMCLSETELIKELLSAKNSQVYGKSWLQRQGAKHFIGKGLLMANGEEWVHQRHIAAPAFQADKLK' A
#
# COMPACT_ATOMS: atom_id res chain seq x y z
N LYS A 1 -10.71 -5.09 -18.10
CA LYS A 1 -10.38 -4.10 -19.16
C LYS A 1 -9.42 -3.10 -18.55
N ARG A 2 -8.28 -2.86 -19.19
CA ARG A 2 -7.31 -1.87 -18.71
C ARG A 2 -7.71 -0.50 -19.20
N PHE A 3 -7.71 0.47 -18.30
CA PHE A 3 -7.99 1.86 -18.63
C PHE A 3 -7.27 2.77 -17.65
N ILE A 4 -7.04 4.00 -18.09
CA ILE A 4 -6.54 5.08 -17.25
C ILE A 4 -7.69 6.03 -17.00
N TYR A 5 -7.82 6.48 -15.76
CA TYR A 5 -8.75 7.53 -15.38
C TYR A 5 -8.02 8.56 -14.52
N TRP A 6 -8.59 9.75 -14.42
CA TRP A 6 -8.04 10.84 -13.61
C TRP A 6 -8.69 10.85 -12.24
N TRP A 7 -7.88 10.88 -11.18
CA TRP A 7 -8.33 11.11 -9.81
C TRP A 7 -7.76 12.45 -9.33
N GLY A 8 -8.53 13.52 -9.54
CA GLY A 8 -8.01 14.88 -9.41
C GLY A 8 -6.85 15.08 -10.38
N VAL A 9 -5.68 15.42 -9.86
CA VAL A 9 -4.45 15.64 -10.65
C VAL A 9 -3.59 14.38 -10.83
N GLU A 10 -3.95 13.24 -10.21
CA GLU A 10 -3.19 12.00 -10.30
C GLU A 10 -3.86 11.03 -11.32
N PRO A 11 -3.18 10.65 -12.43
CA PRO A 11 -3.69 9.59 -13.30
C PRO A 11 -3.58 8.24 -12.60
N ARG A 12 -4.60 7.39 -12.76
CA ARG A 12 -4.66 6.05 -12.17
C ARG A 12 -4.94 5.01 -13.24
N MET A 13 -4.18 3.93 -13.21
CA MET A 13 -4.40 2.77 -14.06
C MET A 13 -5.21 1.72 -13.31
N CYS A 14 -6.30 1.26 -13.91
CA CYS A 14 -7.04 0.10 -13.41
C CYS A 14 -6.42 -1.18 -14.00
N LEU A 15 -5.91 -2.04 -13.11
CA LEU A 15 -5.40 -3.38 -13.45
C LEU A 15 -6.42 -4.43 -12.99
N SER A 16 -6.83 -5.30 -13.90
CA SER A 16 -7.82 -6.36 -13.66
C SER A 16 -7.24 -7.76 -13.92
N GLU A 17 -6.11 -7.83 -14.60
CA GLU A 17 -5.43 -9.04 -15.03
C GLU A 17 -4.62 -9.63 -13.87
N THR A 18 -4.95 -10.85 -13.44
CA THR A 18 -4.38 -11.48 -12.24
C THR A 18 -2.87 -11.62 -12.29
N GLU A 19 -2.31 -11.97 -13.45
CA GLU A 19 -0.87 -12.15 -13.61
C GLU A 19 -0.10 -10.84 -13.42
N LEU A 20 -0.63 -9.73 -13.92
CA LEU A 20 -0.05 -8.40 -13.71
C LEU A 20 -0.18 -7.93 -12.26
N ILE A 21 -1.32 -8.22 -11.61
CA ILE A 21 -1.52 -7.89 -10.20
C ILE A 21 -0.51 -8.65 -9.32
N LYS A 22 -0.31 -9.95 -9.58
CA LYS A 22 0.69 -10.77 -8.88
C LYS A 22 2.10 -10.24 -9.09
N GLU A 23 2.45 -9.90 -10.32
CA GLU A 23 3.76 -9.34 -10.65
C GLU A 23 3.99 -8.01 -9.91
N LEU A 24 3.02 -7.08 -9.99
CA LEU A 24 3.10 -5.78 -9.33
C LEU A 24 3.24 -5.93 -7.80
N LEU A 25 2.45 -6.83 -7.18
CA LEU A 25 2.48 -7.04 -5.73
C LEU A 25 3.62 -7.97 -5.27
N SER A 26 4.45 -8.47 -6.18
CA SER A 26 5.57 -9.33 -5.84
C SER A 26 6.62 -8.60 -4.99
N ALA A 27 7.40 -9.35 -4.21
CA ALA A 27 8.48 -8.80 -3.38
C ALA A 27 9.49 -7.97 -4.20
N LYS A 28 9.72 -8.33 -5.47
CA LYS A 28 10.61 -7.62 -6.39
C LYS A 28 10.16 -6.17 -6.64
N ASN A 29 8.85 -5.95 -6.68
CA ASN A 29 8.26 -4.64 -7.01
C ASN A 29 7.80 -3.86 -5.77
N SER A 30 8.01 -4.40 -4.57
CA SER A 30 7.55 -3.83 -3.30
C SER A 30 8.02 -2.39 -3.03
N GLN A 31 9.12 -1.95 -3.65
CA GLN A 31 9.64 -0.58 -3.53
C GLN A 31 9.15 0.37 -4.64
N VAL A 32 8.57 -0.17 -5.71
CA VAL A 32 8.19 0.58 -6.92
C VAL A 32 6.77 1.13 -6.85
N TYR A 33 5.92 0.54 -6.00
CA TYR A 33 4.55 0.99 -5.77
C TYR A 33 4.32 1.44 -4.32
N GLY A 34 3.26 2.22 -4.10
CA GLY A 34 2.90 2.70 -2.78
C GLY A 34 1.58 3.46 -2.77
N LYS A 35 1.19 3.96 -1.59
CA LYS A 35 0.05 4.87 -1.44
C LYS A 35 0.37 6.22 -2.07
N SER A 36 -0.56 6.73 -2.87
CA SER A 36 -0.37 8.01 -3.57
C SER A 36 -0.29 9.18 -2.58
N TRP A 37 0.25 10.32 -3.02
CA TRP A 37 0.34 11.49 -2.15
C TRP A 37 -1.06 11.98 -1.76
N LEU A 38 -1.98 12.07 -2.72
CA LEU A 38 -3.37 12.46 -2.44
C LEU A 38 -4.03 11.51 -1.43
N GLN A 39 -3.81 10.20 -1.56
CA GLN A 39 -4.37 9.23 -0.62
C GLN A 39 -3.82 9.44 0.80
N ARG A 40 -2.50 9.63 0.93
CA ARG A 40 -1.86 9.83 2.22
C ARG A 40 -2.29 11.14 2.89
N GLN A 41 -2.42 12.23 2.14
CA GLN A 41 -2.90 13.49 2.71
C GLN A 41 -4.39 13.44 3.05
N GLY A 42 -5.22 12.87 2.17
CA GLY A 42 -6.66 12.77 2.39
C GLY A 42 -7.02 11.93 3.62
N ALA A 43 -6.26 10.86 3.89
CA ALA A 43 -6.49 10.00 5.05
C ALA A 43 -5.76 10.44 6.33
N LYS A 44 -4.85 11.42 6.24
CA LYS A 44 -3.95 11.81 7.35
C LYS A 44 -4.71 12.18 8.62
N HIS A 45 -5.83 12.88 8.50
CA HIS A 45 -6.61 13.33 9.65
C HIS A 45 -7.48 12.23 10.29
N PHE A 46 -7.70 11.12 9.58
CA PHE A 46 -8.52 10.00 10.06
C PHE A 46 -7.67 8.87 10.63
N ILE A 47 -6.61 8.49 9.92
CA ILE A 47 -5.81 7.28 10.19
C ILE A 47 -4.33 7.63 10.46
N GLY A 48 -3.95 8.91 10.30
CA GLY A 48 -2.57 9.35 10.50
C GLY A 48 -1.62 8.86 9.39
N LYS A 49 -0.36 8.69 9.77
CA LYS A 49 0.74 8.20 8.91
C LYS A 49 1.18 6.78 9.29
N GLY A 50 0.31 6.03 9.95
CA GLY A 50 0.61 4.68 10.40
C GLY A 50 0.70 3.67 9.25
N LEU A 51 0.78 2.39 9.62
CA LEU A 51 1.15 1.28 8.74
C LEU A 51 0.31 1.20 7.45
N LEU A 52 -0.94 1.66 7.49
CA LEU A 52 -1.85 1.66 6.34
C LEU A 52 -1.48 2.68 5.25
N MET A 53 -0.76 3.75 5.62
CA MET A 53 -0.43 4.89 4.75
C MET A 53 1.08 5.09 4.53
N ALA A 54 1.92 4.38 5.28
CA ALA A 54 3.37 4.39 5.11
C ALA A 54 3.80 3.73 3.79
N ASN A 55 4.92 4.21 3.21
CA ASN A 55 5.56 3.62 2.04
C ASN A 55 7.03 3.31 2.35
N GLY A 56 7.65 2.43 1.55
CA GLY A 56 9.10 2.18 1.61
C GLY A 56 9.58 1.80 3.01
N GLU A 57 10.70 2.40 3.44
CA GLU A 57 11.34 2.10 4.73
C GLU A 57 10.45 2.42 5.94
N GLU A 58 9.64 3.48 5.88
CA GLU A 58 8.70 3.81 6.95
C GLU A 58 7.69 2.68 7.17
N TRP A 59 7.20 2.09 6.07
CA TRP A 59 6.30 0.95 6.13
C TRP A 59 7.00 -0.28 6.69
N VAL A 60 8.22 -0.57 6.23
CA VAL A 60 9.02 -1.71 6.71
C VAL A 60 9.25 -1.61 8.22
N HIS A 61 9.64 -0.44 8.71
CA HIS A 61 9.87 -0.18 10.12
C HIS A 61 8.59 -0.40 10.95
N GLN A 62 7.48 0.22 10.56
CA GLN A 62 6.21 0.09 11.28
C GLN A 62 5.68 -1.36 11.22
N ARG A 63 5.86 -2.06 10.10
CA ARG A 63 5.46 -3.46 9.93
C ARG A 63 6.26 -4.35 10.86
N HIS A 64 7.57 -4.13 10.98
CA HIS A 64 8.45 -4.88 11.86
C HIS A 64 8.01 -4.79 13.33
N ILE A 65 7.59 -3.61 13.77
CA ILE A 65 7.09 -3.40 15.14
C ILE A 65 5.72 -4.07 15.36
N ALA A 66 4.82 -3.96 14.39
CA ALA A 66 3.44 -4.44 14.53
C ALA A 66 3.29 -5.96 14.30
N ALA A 67 4.08 -6.56 13.40
CA ALA A 67 3.93 -7.96 13.00
C ALA A 67 3.99 -8.98 14.16
N PRO A 68 4.87 -8.84 15.16
CA PRO A 68 4.95 -9.79 16.28
C PRO A 68 3.69 -9.90 17.14
N ALA A 69 2.79 -8.92 17.08
CA ALA A 69 1.51 -8.98 17.81
C ALA A 69 0.49 -9.91 17.14
N PHE A 70 0.71 -10.30 15.88
CA PHE A 70 -0.19 -11.13 15.08
C PHE A 70 0.42 -12.50 14.75
N GLN A 71 1.35 -13.00 15.59
CA GLN A 71 1.87 -14.36 15.47
C GLN A 71 0.85 -15.37 16.03
N ALA A 72 0.87 -16.61 15.52
CA ALA A 72 -0.16 -17.61 15.80
C ALA A 72 -0.33 -17.92 17.30
N ASP A 73 0.75 -17.84 18.07
CA ASP A 73 0.78 -18.01 19.53
C ASP A 73 0.12 -16.86 20.31
N LYS A 74 -0.02 -15.68 19.68
CA LYS A 74 -0.63 -14.47 20.28
C LYS A 74 -2.04 -14.18 19.77
N LEU A 75 -2.48 -14.90 18.74
CA LEU A 75 -3.85 -14.85 18.26
C LEU A 75 -4.72 -15.72 19.18
N LYS A 76 -5.75 -15.12 19.78
CA LYS A 76 -6.77 -15.81 20.57
C LYS A 76 -7.81 -16.47 19.66
#